data_AF-A0A7C4AEM8-F1
#
_entry.id   AF-A0A7C4AEM8-F1
#
_cell.length_a   1.000
_cell.length_b   1.000
_cell.length_c   1.000
_cell.angle_alpha   90.00
_cell.angle_beta   90.00
_cell.angle_gamma   90.00
#
_symmetry.space_group_name_H-M   'P 1'
#
loop_
_entity.id
_entity.type
_entity.pdbx_description
1 polymer ?
#
loop_
_entity_poly.entity_id
_entity_poly.type
_entity_poly.pdbx_seq_one_letter_code
_entity_poly.pdbx_strand_id
1 'polypeptide(L)'
;MILLALGFVALSRYGAKKGAIFVWSWLILAPLPAALSRDAVHAVRALNTLVPLAILLGFGLESLLAKGKIIKILFAGIFLASFIYFLDAYFVHVPKHNSKYWEYGYKEIVETVTPIQNGYKKIKVQQSFAQPYIYFLFFQKYDPAKYQKQAKLIESGYKGDVGYVTKLDNIEFAPIDWSVNRGEHETLFVADTIRIPPEDSKDENLFKLIKEIKYLDGNTAFRILEVR
;
A
#
# COMPACT_ATOMS: atom_id res chain seq x y z
N MET A 1 11.85 13.44 21.01
CA MET A 1 12.05 14.90 21.05
C MET A 1 13.32 15.32 21.80
N ILE A 2 13.63 14.76 22.98
CA ILE A 2 14.85 15.13 23.76
C ILE A 2 16.15 14.96 22.95
N LEU A 3 16.33 13.83 22.26
CA LEU A 3 17.51 13.59 21.42
C LEU A 3 17.66 14.62 20.29
N LEU A 4 16.56 15.01 19.64
CA LEU A 4 16.59 16.04 18.59
C LEU A 4 17.01 17.38 19.17
N ALA A 5 16.49 17.78 20.34
CA ALA A 5 16.87 19.03 20.99
C ALA A 5 18.36 19.02 21.40
N LEU A 6 18.85 17.93 22.00
CA LEU A 6 20.26 17.77 22.33
C LEU A 6 21.14 17.79 21.07
N GLY A 7 20.72 17.12 20.01
CA GLY A 7 21.40 17.09 18.73
C GLY A 7 21.48 18.45 18.06
N PHE A 8 20.39 19.21 18.11
CA PHE A 8 20.34 20.59 17.61
C PHE A 8 21.34 21.48 18.35
N VAL A 9 21.34 21.44 19.69
CA VAL A 9 22.31 22.19 20.51
C VAL A 9 23.74 21.74 20.25
N ALA A 10 23.99 20.43 20.21
CA ALA A 10 25.32 19.86 19.98
C ALA A 10 25.88 20.26 18.62
N LEU A 11 25.09 20.13 17.54
CA LEU A 11 25.50 20.55 16.20
C LEU A 11 25.70 22.07 16.11
N SER A 12 24.86 22.86 16.79
CA SER A 12 24.99 24.33 16.79
C SER A 12 26.30 24.81 17.44
N ARG A 13 26.84 24.05 18.42
CA ARG A 13 28.15 24.34 19.04
C ARG A 13 29.33 24.16 18.09
N TYR A 14 29.17 23.44 16.97
CA TYR A 14 30.21 23.34 15.94
C TYR A 14 30.32 24.62 15.09
N GLY A 15 29.39 25.58 15.23
CA GLY A 15 29.43 26.86 14.52
C GLY A 15 29.35 26.71 13.00
N ALA A 16 29.99 27.64 12.28
CA ALA A 16 29.98 27.70 10.81
C ALA A 16 30.94 26.70 10.13
N LYS A 17 31.22 25.54 10.75
CA LYS A 17 32.01 24.49 10.12
C LYS A 17 31.25 23.93 8.91
N LYS A 18 31.99 23.63 7.83
CA LYS A 18 31.41 23.13 6.56
C LYS A 18 30.42 21.97 6.75
N GLY A 19 30.73 21.02 7.64
CA GLY A 19 29.85 19.89 7.94
C GLY A 19 28.54 20.28 8.63
N ALA A 20 28.57 21.24 9.57
CA ALA A 20 27.37 21.72 10.24
C ALA A 20 26.47 22.51 9.28
N ILE A 21 27.07 23.36 8.44
CA ILE A 21 26.35 24.08 7.38
C ILE A 21 25.68 23.08 6.44
N PHE A 22 26.40 22.04 6.01
CA PHE A 22 25.85 21.01 5.12
C PHE A 22 24.61 20.33 5.72
N VAL A 23 24.67 19.91 7.00
CA VAL A 23 23.52 19.26 7.66
C VAL A 23 22.34 20.21 7.82
N TRP A 24 22.58 21.49 8.16
CA TRP A 24 21.51 22.49 8.24
C TRP A 24 20.87 22.79 6.89
N SER A 25 21.69 22.99 5.85
CA SER A 25 21.21 23.17 4.48
C SER A 25 20.39 21.96 4.04
N TRP A 26 20.85 20.74 4.33
CA TRP A 26 20.09 19.54 3.99
C TRP A 26 18.75 19.48 4.74
N LEU A 27 18.71 19.77 6.04
CA LEU A 27 17.46 19.78 6.80
C LEU A 27 16.41 20.73 6.21
N ILE A 28 16.84 21.90 5.72
CA ILE A 28 15.97 22.92 5.11
C ILE A 28 15.53 22.51 3.70
N LEU A 29 16.45 21.95 2.90
CA LEU A 29 16.18 21.61 1.50
C LEU A 29 15.48 20.25 1.34
N ALA A 30 15.61 19.33 2.30
CA ALA A 30 15.07 17.97 2.20
C ALA A 30 13.53 17.89 2.02
N PRO A 31 12.70 18.79 2.59
CA PRO A 31 11.26 18.79 2.35
C PRO A 31 10.85 19.38 0.99
N LEU A 32 11.76 20.02 0.23
CA LEU A 32 11.41 20.68 -1.04
C LEU A 32 10.76 19.75 -2.06
N PRO A 33 11.23 18.50 -2.28
CA PRO A 33 10.56 17.58 -3.21
C PRO A 33 9.11 17.30 -2.81
N ALA A 34 8.80 17.27 -1.51
CA ALA A 34 7.43 17.07 -1.03
C ALA A 34 6.57 18.33 -1.23
N ALA A 35 7.13 19.51 -0.98
CA ALA A 35 6.45 20.80 -1.15
C ALA A 35 6.18 21.16 -2.62
N LEU A 36 7.04 20.72 -3.53
CA LEU A 36 6.90 20.93 -4.98
C LEU A 36 6.05 19.84 -5.67
N SER A 37 5.64 18.81 -4.93
CA SER A 37 4.83 17.74 -5.49
C SER A 37 3.37 18.18 -5.67
N ARG A 38 2.70 17.58 -6.65
CA ARG A 38 1.34 17.97 -7.06
C ARG A 38 0.27 17.68 -6.00
N ASP A 39 0.40 16.56 -5.31
CA ASP A 39 -0.57 16.15 -4.29
C ASP A 39 -0.23 16.78 -2.94
N ALA A 40 -1.06 16.50 -1.93
CA ALA A 40 -0.78 16.89 -0.55
C ALA A 40 0.64 16.49 -0.13
N VAL A 41 1.22 17.27 0.78
CA VAL A 41 2.56 16.98 1.31
C VAL A 41 2.52 15.62 2.00
N HIS A 42 3.10 14.61 1.34
CA HIS A 42 3.15 13.24 1.84
C HIS A 42 4.51 12.96 2.49
N ALA A 43 4.48 12.30 3.65
CA ALA A 43 5.68 11.95 4.41
C ALA A 43 6.69 11.12 3.58
N VAL A 44 6.22 10.30 2.64
CA VAL A 44 7.07 9.50 1.75
C VAL A 44 7.90 10.40 0.82
N ARG A 45 7.32 11.49 0.30
CA ARG A 45 8.04 12.45 -0.55
C ARG A 45 9.02 13.31 0.25
N ALA A 46 8.79 13.45 1.55
CA ALA A 46 9.68 14.12 2.50
C ALA A 46 10.65 13.15 3.20
N LEU A 47 10.70 11.86 2.80
CA LEU A 47 11.50 10.85 3.49
C LEU A 47 12.99 11.19 3.53
N ASN A 48 13.48 11.96 2.56
CA ASN A 48 14.86 12.47 2.55
C ASN A 48 15.20 13.32 3.79
N THR A 49 14.20 13.95 4.44
CA THR A 49 14.39 14.70 5.70
C THR A 49 14.82 13.78 6.85
N LEU A 50 14.57 12.47 6.76
CA LEU A 50 14.99 11.50 7.76
C LEU A 50 16.52 11.46 7.93
N VAL A 51 17.28 11.67 6.86
CA VAL A 51 18.75 11.59 6.88
C VAL A 51 19.38 12.65 7.77
N PRO A 52 19.15 13.97 7.57
CA PRO A 52 19.68 14.99 8.47
C PRO A 52 19.10 14.87 9.90
N LEU A 53 17.85 14.41 10.06
CA LEU A 53 17.30 14.13 11.39
C LEU A 53 18.03 12.99 12.11
N ALA A 54 18.41 11.92 11.40
CA ALA A 54 19.18 10.81 11.98
C ALA A 54 20.57 11.26 12.43
N ILE A 55 21.23 12.14 11.67
CA ILE A 55 22.51 12.75 12.07
C ILE A 55 22.33 13.56 13.37
N LEU A 56 21.29 14.40 13.45
CA LEU A 56 20.98 15.16 14.66
C LEU A 56 20.70 14.23 15.85
N LEU A 57 19.93 13.15 15.64
CA LEU A 57 19.69 12.13 16.66
C LEU A 57 21.01 11.50 17.15
N GLY A 58 21.97 11.25 16.27
CA GLY A 58 23.30 10.75 16.61
C GLY A 58 24.06 11.69 17.55
N PHE A 59 24.14 12.98 17.23
CA PHE A 59 24.76 13.99 18.11
C PHE A 59 24.04 14.13 19.46
N GLY A 60 22.72 14.05 19.44
CA GLY A 60 21.91 14.08 20.65
C GLY A 60 22.14 12.86 21.54
N LEU A 61 22.29 11.69 20.91
CA LEU A 61 22.58 10.44 21.58
C LEU A 61 23.99 10.46 22.19
N GLU A 62 25.00 10.89 21.45
CA GLU A 62 26.36 11.06 21.95
C GLU A 62 26.38 11.95 23.21
N SER A 63 25.72 13.10 23.14
CA SER A 63 25.59 14.06 24.26
C SER A 63 24.89 13.44 25.47
N LEU A 64 23.90 12.58 25.25
CA LEU A 64 23.18 11.88 26.32
C LEU A 64 24.04 10.79 26.96
N LEU A 65 24.71 9.97 26.14
CA LEU A 65 25.53 8.85 26.60
C LEU A 65 26.81 9.31 27.32
N ALA A 66 27.31 10.52 27.04
CA ALA A 66 28.42 11.12 27.76
C ALA A 66 28.14 11.36 29.26
N LYS A 67 26.87 11.35 29.69
CA LYS A 67 26.48 11.60 31.09
C LYS A 67 26.76 10.44 32.06
N GLY A 68 27.23 9.29 31.58
CA GLY A 68 27.70 8.18 32.42
C GLY A 68 27.02 6.84 32.19
N LYS A 69 27.58 5.76 32.76
CA LYS A 69 27.17 4.36 32.50
C LYS A 69 25.69 4.07 32.80
N ILE A 70 25.14 4.64 33.87
CA ILE A 70 23.74 4.43 34.27
C ILE A 70 22.79 4.92 33.18
N ILE A 71 23.02 6.12 32.63
CA ILE A 71 22.19 6.69 31.57
C ILE A 71 22.27 5.86 30.29
N LYS A 72 23.45 5.32 29.96
CA LYS A 72 23.60 4.40 28.81
C LYS A 72 22.75 3.15 28.97
N ILE A 73 22.76 2.53 30.16
CA ILE A 73 21.97 1.32 30.46
C ILE A 73 20.47 1.64 30.41
N LEU A 74 20.04 2.75 31.03
CA LEU A 74 18.64 3.17 31.01
C LEU A 74 18.17 3.46 29.58
N PHE A 75 18.96 4.19 28.79
CA PHE A 75 18.64 4.45 27.39
C PHE A 75 18.53 3.16 26.59
N ALA A 76 19.48 2.23 26.73
CA ALA A 76 19.44 0.94 26.05
C ALA A 76 18.19 0.13 26.41
N GLY A 77 17.79 0.11 27.69
CA GLY A 77 16.55 -0.53 28.14
C GLY A 77 15.30 0.09 27.53
N ILE A 78 15.19 1.43 27.55
CA ILE A 78 14.05 2.16 26.95
C ILE A 78 14.00 1.94 25.44
N PHE A 79 15.15 1.98 24.77
CA PHE A 79 15.26 1.72 23.34
C PHE A 79 14.82 0.30 23.01
N LEU A 80 15.29 -0.71 23.76
CA LEU A 80 14.89 -2.09 23.55
C LEU A 80 13.38 -2.29 23.76
N ALA A 81 12.81 -1.72 24.83
CA ALA A 81 11.37 -1.79 25.08
C ALA A 81 10.56 -1.12 23.94
N SER A 82 11.01 0.03 23.47
CA SER A 82 10.39 0.75 22.35
C SER A 82 10.52 -0.03 21.04
N PHE A 83 11.64 -0.72 20.84
CA PHE A 83 11.87 -1.56 19.67
C PHE A 83 10.97 -2.80 19.69
N ILE A 84 10.83 -3.48 20.84
CA ILE A 84 9.89 -4.60 21.00
C ILE A 84 8.45 -4.15 20.74
N TYR A 85 8.04 -3.01 21.31
CA TYR A 85 6.73 -2.43 21.05
C TYR A 85 6.53 -2.12 19.56
N PHE A 86 7.54 -1.56 18.89
CA PHE A 86 7.48 -1.35 17.44
C PHE A 86 7.28 -2.65 16.66
N LEU A 87 8.00 -3.72 17.01
CA LEU A 87 7.85 -5.02 16.35
C LEU A 87 6.44 -5.58 16.53
N ASP A 88 5.89 -5.53 17.74
CA ASP A 88 4.52 -5.96 18.03
C ASP A 88 3.49 -5.11 17.25
N ALA A 89 3.61 -3.79 17.31
CA ALA A 89 2.72 -2.89 16.57
C ALA A 89 2.80 -3.16 15.06
N TYR A 90 4.00 -3.29 14.50
CA TYR A 90 4.23 -3.40 13.06
C TYR A 90 3.89 -4.77 12.49
N PHE A 91 4.24 -5.86 13.17
CA PHE A 91 4.05 -7.22 12.65
C PHE A 91 2.76 -7.88 13.11
N VAL A 92 2.16 -7.45 14.23
CA VAL A 92 0.94 -8.07 14.78
C VAL A 92 -0.27 -7.17 14.53
N HIS A 93 -0.21 -5.90 14.97
CA HIS A 93 -1.39 -5.03 14.96
C HIS A 93 -1.67 -4.38 13.60
N VAL A 94 -0.65 -3.80 12.95
CA VAL A 94 -0.80 -3.10 11.67
C VAL A 94 -1.40 -4.01 10.58
N PRO A 95 -0.97 -5.26 10.36
CA PRO A 95 -1.54 -6.11 9.32
C PRO A 95 -3.03 -6.33 9.56
N LYS A 96 -3.44 -6.58 10.81
CA LYS A 96 -4.84 -6.80 11.17
C LYS A 96 -5.69 -5.55 10.95
N HIS A 97 -5.24 -4.39 11.40
CA HIS A 97 -6.04 -3.15 11.30
C HIS A 97 -6.04 -2.53 9.91
N ASN A 98 -4.96 -2.70 9.16
CA ASN A 98 -4.71 -1.92 7.95
C ASN A 98 -4.76 -2.76 6.68
N SER A 99 -5.00 -4.08 6.69
CA SER A 99 -5.03 -4.89 5.46
C SER A 99 -5.93 -4.31 4.37
N LYS A 100 -7.04 -3.65 4.74
CA LYS A 100 -7.95 -2.96 3.79
C LYS A 100 -7.33 -1.77 3.05
N TYR A 101 -6.31 -1.12 3.62
CA TYR A 101 -5.60 0.01 3.01
C TYR A 101 -4.33 -0.41 2.26
N TRP A 102 -3.99 -1.70 2.31
CA TRP A 102 -2.77 -2.26 1.71
C TRP A 102 -3.09 -3.18 0.53
N GLU A 103 -4.26 -2.98 -0.09
CA GLU A 103 -4.70 -3.73 -1.27
C GLU A 103 -4.64 -5.25 -1.05
N TYR A 104 -4.92 -5.67 0.19
CA TYR A 104 -4.93 -7.07 0.55
C TYR A 104 -6.05 -7.81 -0.20
N GLY A 105 -5.76 -9.02 -0.65
CA GLY A 105 -6.72 -9.90 -1.32
C GLY A 105 -6.54 -10.00 -2.83
N TYR A 106 -5.87 -9.05 -3.51
CA TYR A 106 -5.63 -9.15 -4.96
C TYR A 106 -4.79 -10.37 -5.35
N LYS A 107 -3.80 -10.74 -4.54
CA LYS A 107 -3.05 -11.98 -4.76
C LYS A 107 -3.98 -13.20 -4.75
N GLU A 108 -4.82 -13.29 -3.72
CA GLU A 108 -5.77 -14.40 -3.56
C GLU A 108 -6.82 -14.41 -4.69
N ILE A 109 -7.24 -13.24 -5.19
CA ILE A 109 -8.08 -13.13 -6.38
C ILE A 109 -7.40 -13.81 -7.55
N VAL A 110 -6.17 -13.41 -7.88
CA VAL A 110 -5.46 -13.94 -9.05
C VAL A 110 -5.22 -15.45 -8.91
N GLU A 111 -4.76 -15.90 -7.74
CA GLU A 111 -4.54 -17.33 -7.47
C GLU A 111 -5.83 -18.16 -7.56
N THR A 112 -7.00 -17.57 -7.28
CA THR A 112 -8.30 -18.25 -7.39
C THR A 112 -8.85 -18.22 -8.81
N VAL A 113 -8.71 -17.10 -9.52
CA VAL A 113 -9.27 -16.88 -10.85
C VAL A 113 -8.44 -17.58 -11.94
N THR A 114 -7.12 -17.53 -11.85
CA THR A 114 -6.22 -18.05 -12.89
C THR A 114 -6.47 -19.53 -13.26
N PRO A 115 -6.63 -20.47 -12.31
CA PRO A 115 -6.85 -21.88 -12.65
C PRO A 115 -8.18 -22.14 -13.37
N ILE A 116 -9.19 -21.32 -13.12
CA ILE A 116 -10.54 -21.46 -13.69
C ILE A 116 -10.80 -20.50 -14.86
N GLN A 117 -9.83 -19.64 -15.18
CA GLN A 117 -9.99 -18.54 -16.12
C GLN A 117 -10.50 -18.99 -17.50
N ASN A 118 -10.02 -20.14 -18.00
CA ASN A 118 -10.40 -20.68 -19.31
C ASN A 118 -11.83 -21.25 -19.35
N GLY A 119 -12.47 -21.48 -18.20
CA GLY A 119 -13.84 -21.97 -18.11
C GLY A 119 -14.91 -20.88 -18.31
N TYR A 120 -14.50 -19.61 -18.34
CA TYR A 120 -15.41 -18.48 -18.46
C TYR A 120 -15.17 -17.70 -19.74
N LYS A 121 -16.27 -17.39 -20.44
CA LYS A 121 -16.24 -16.49 -21.60
C LYS A 121 -15.77 -15.09 -21.21
N LYS A 122 -16.15 -14.65 -20.01
CA LYS A 122 -15.84 -13.33 -19.48
C LYS A 122 -15.66 -13.39 -17.96
N ILE A 123 -14.67 -12.66 -17.47
CA ILE A 123 -14.43 -12.42 -16.04
C ILE A 123 -14.47 -10.93 -15.82
N LYS A 124 -15.30 -10.44 -14.92
CA LYS A 124 -15.39 -9.02 -14.55
C LYS A 124 -14.79 -8.80 -13.18
N VAL A 125 -13.72 -8.04 -13.13
CA VAL A 125 -13.06 -7.62 -11.89
C VAL A 125 -13.36 -6.14 -11.66
N GLN A 126 -13.79 -5.80 -10.45
CA GLN A 126 -14.07 -4.42 -10.06
C GLN A 126 -12.87 -3.52 -10.34
N GLN A 127 -13.06 -2.50 -11.18
CA GLN A 127 -12.06 -1.46 -11.36
C GLN A 127 -11.98 -0.59 -10.10
N SER A 128 -10.76 -0.37 -9.61
CA SER A 128 -10.48 0.42 -8.39
C SER A 128 -9.21 1.26 -8.57
N PHE A 129 -8.93 2.13 -7.59
CA PHE A 129 -7.67 2.89 -7.53
C PHE A 129 -6.43 2.00 -7.39
N ALA A 130 -6.60 0.74 -6.97
CA ALA A 130 -5.51 -0.23 -6.87
C ALA A 130 -5.01 -0.74 -8.23
N GLN A 131 -5.71 -0.39 -9.33
CA GLN A 131 -5.36 -0.83 -10.68
C GLN A 131 -5.27 -2.37 -10.79
N PRO A 132 -6.37 -3.10 -10.56
CA PRO A 132 -6.40 -4.57 -10.44
C PRO A 132 -5.60 -5.34 -11.48
N TYR A 133 -5.55 -4.85 -12.72
CA TYR A 133 -4.83 -5.48 -13.82
C TYR A 133 -3.35 -5.74 -13.50
N ILE A 134 -2.69 -4.88 -12.72
CA ILE A 134 -1.26 -5.03 -12.43
C ILE A 134 -0.99 -6.28 -11.59
N TYR A 135 -1.92 -6.66 -10.72
CA TYR A 135 -1.83 -7.87 -9.92
C TYR A 135 -1.98 -9.12 -10.78
N PHE A 136 -2.88 -9.08 -11.77
CA PHE A 136 -3.00 -10.16 -12.75
C PHE A 136 -1.70 -10.31 -13.56
N LEU A 137 -1.14 -9.22 -14.09
CA LEU A 137 0.14 -9.29 -14.80
C LEU A 137 1.26 -9.88 -13.94
N PHE A 138 1.36 -9.43 -12.69
CA PHE A 138 2.42 -9.84 -11.78
C PHE A 138 2.27 -11.30 -11.31
N PHE A 139 1.13 -11.67 -10.73
CA PHE A 139 0.94 -12.99 -10.13
C PHE A 139 0.71 -14.10 -11.16
N GLN A 140 0.16 -13.79 -12.34
CA GLN A 140 0.12 -14.76 -13.45
C GLN A 140 1.47 -14.93 -14.14
N LYS A 141 2.47 -14.09 -13.81
CA LYS A 141 3.75 -14.01 -14.54
C LYS A 141 3.51 -13.81 -16.04
N TYR A 142 2.63 -12.86 -16.36
CA TYR A 142 2.23 -12.58 -17.74
C TYR A 142 3.44 -12.14 -18.56
N ASP A 143 3.57 -12.67 -19.78
CA ASP A 143 4.69 -12.33 -20.68
C ASP A 143 4.70 -10.82 -20.99
N PRO A 144 5.71 -10.06 -20.55
CA PRO A 144 5.76 -8.61 -20.75
C PRO A 144 5.78 -8.23 -22.24
N ALA A 145 6.42 -9.03 -23.09
CA ALA A 145 6.49 -8.76 -24.53
C ALA A 145 5.14 -8.95 -25.22
N LYS A 146 4.31 -9.88 -24.73
CA LYS A 146 2.92 -10.01 -25.19
C LYS A 146 2.07 -8.85 -24.69
N TYR A 147 2.17 -8.52 -23.40
CA TYR A 147 1.38 -7.44 -22.81
C TYR A 147 1.65 -6.10 -23.49
N GLN A 148 2.92 -5.72 -23.65
CA GLN A 148 3.29 -4.44 -24.27
C GLN A 148 2.74 -4.25 -25.69
N LYS A 149 2.54 -5.34 -26.45
CA LYS A 149 1.98 -5.28 -27.81
C LYS A 149 0.46 -5.04 -27.84
N GLN A 150 -0.25 -5.43 -26.79
CA GLN A 150 -1.72 -5.31 -26.72
C GLN A 150 -2.21 -4.26 -25.70
N ALA A 151 -1.31 -3.75 -24.85
CA ALA A 151 -1.63 -2.83 -23.79
C ALA A 151 -2.31 -1.58 -24.35
N LYS A 152 -3.53 -1.33 -23.89
CA LYS A 152 -4.29 -0.12 -24.21
C LYS A 152 -4.57 0.63 -22.92
N LEU A 153 -3.79 1.67 -22.68
CA LEU A 153 -3.98 2.55 -21.55
C LEU A 153 -5.11 3.53 -21.86
N ILE A 154 -6.08 3.64 -20.96
CA ILE A 154 -7.10 4.68 -20.99
C ILE A 154 -6.62 5.82 -20.11
N GLU A 155 -6.55 7.02 -20.67
CA GLU A 155 -6.21 8.20 -19.89
C GLU A 155 -7.26 8.46 -18.82
N SER A 156 -6.78 8.81 -17.63
CA SER A 156 -7.64 9.25 -16.53
C SER A 156 -8.20 10.64 -16.84
N GLY A 157 -9.42 10.92 -16.37
CA GLY A 157 -10.00 12.27 -16.44
C GLY A 157 -9.17 13.31 -15.66
N TYR A 158 -8.31 12.85 -14.75
CA TYR A 158 -7.35 13.69 -14.05
C TYR A 158 -6.06 13.81 -14.87
N LYS A 159 -5.88 14.96 -15.54
CA LYS A 159 -4.66 15.26 -16.31
C LYS A 159 -3.40 14.93 -15.52
N GLY A 160 -2.48 14.11 -16.02
CA GLY A 160 -1.21 13.77 -15.35
C GLY A 160 -1.27 12.60 -14.37
N ASP A 161 -2.39 11.88 -14.29
CA ASP A 161 -2.49 10.55 -13.69
C ASP A 161 -2.04 9.47 -14.70
N VAL A 162 -1.68 8.28 -14.21
CA VAL A 162 -1.09 7.19 -15.00
C VAL A 162 -2.11 6.39 -15.82
N GLY A 163 -3.38 6.78 -15.79
CA GLY A 163 -4.45 6.09 -16.53
C GLY A 163 -4.82 4.74 -15.92
N TYR A 164 -5.57 3.95 -16.67
CA TYR A 164 -5.98 2.60 -16.27
C TYR A 164 -6.17 1.66 -17.46
N VAL A 165 -6.20 0.37 -17.18
CA VAL A 165 -6.42 -0.70 -18.16
C VAL A 165 -7.78 -1.32 -17.89
N THR A 166 -8.57 -1.55 -18.94
CA THR A 166 -9.93 -2.11 -18.84
C THR A 166 -10.03 -3.57 -19.28
N LYS A 167 -9.00 -4.12 -19.92
CA LYS A 167 -9.04 -5.49 -20.42
C LYS A 167 -7.67 -6.15 -20.44
N LEU A 168 -7.65 -7.42 -20.03
CA LEU A 168 -6.52 -8.35 -20.19
C LEU A 168 -7.10 -9.72 -20.57
N ASP A 169 -6.88 -10.16 -21.81
CA ASP A 169 -7.47 -11.39 -22.36
C ASP A 169 -9.00 -11.44 -22.21
N ASN A 170 -9.55 -12.42 -21.47
CA ASN A 170 -10.98 -12.54 -21.14
C ASN A 170 -11.39 -11.85 -19.83
N ILE A 171 -10.47 -11.11 -19.20
CA ILE A 171 -10.70 -10.35 -17.97
C ILE A 171 -10.99 -8.89 -18.30
N GLU A 172 -12.13 -8.40 -17.85
CA GLU A 172 -12.56 -7.00 -17.95
C GLU A 172 -12.45 -6.34 -16.58
N PHE A 173 -11.72 -5.22 -16.51
CA PHE A 173 -11.61 -4.38 -15.33
C PHE A 173 -12.59 -3.21 -15.47
N ALA A 174 -13.73 -3.30 -14.79
CA ALA A 174 -14.84 -2.39 -14.98
C ALA A 174 -15.58 -2.06 -13.67
N PRO A 175 -16.32 -0.93 -13.60
CA PRO A 175 -17.30 -0.73 -12.55
C PRO A 175 -18.33 -1.87 -12.55
N ILE A 176 -18.71 -2.32 -11.36
CA ILE A 176 -19.74 -3.35 -11.17
C ILE A 176 -20.99 -2.67 -10.59
N ASP A 177 -22.12 -2.89 -11.25
CA ASP A 177 -23.46 -2.55 -10.81
C ASP A 177 -24.26 -3.85 -10.68
N TRP A 178 -24.39 -4.33 -9.44
CA TRP A 178 -25.00 -5.63 -9.17
C TRP A 178 -26.45 -5.72 -9.65
N SER A 179 -27.17 -4.58 -9.72
CA SER A 179 -28.57 -4.57 -10.16
C SER A 179 -28.74 -5.04 -11.60
N VAL A 180 -27.75 -4.75 -12.45
CA VAL A 180 -27.68 -5.14 -13.86
C VAL A 180 -26.86 -6.41 -14.05
N ASN A 181 -25.67 -6.46 -13.44
CA ASN A 181 -24.69 -7.51 -13.70
C ASN A 181 -25.10 -8.89 -13.20
N ARG A 182 -26.00 -8.98 -12.22
CA ARG A 182 -26.51 -10.28 -11.71
C ARG A 182 -27.34 -11.07 -12.73
N GLY A 183 -27.68 -10.49 -13.88
CA GLY A 183 -28.31 -11.19 -15.01
C GLY A 183 -27.34 -11.60 -16.12
N GLU A 184 -26.03 -11.35 -15.96
CA GLU A 184 -25.02 -11.75 -16.94
C GLU A 184 -24.59 -13.20 -16.72
N HIS A 185 -25.37 -14.13 -17.27
CA HIS A 185 -25.09 -15.58 -17.22
C HIS A 185 -23.69 -15.94 -17.75
N GLU A 186 -23.15 -17.07 -17.27
CA GLU A 186 -21.85 -17.63 -17.63
C GLU A 186 -20.66 -16.68 -17.39
N THR A 187 -20.81 -15.73 -16.46
CA THR A 187 -19.81 -14.71 -16.16
C THR A 187 -19.32 -14.84 -14.71
N LEU A 188 -18.00 -14.74 -14.53
CA LEU A 188 -17.38 -14.71 -13.22
C LEU A 188 -17.18 -13.26 -12.77
N PHE A 189 -17.68 -12.90 -11.59
CA PHE A 189 -17.54 -11.58 -11.00
C PHE A 189 -16.60 -11.60 -9.80
N VAL A 190 -15.76 -10.57 -9.69
CA VAL A 190 -14.87 -10.34 -8.56
C VAL A 190 -15.03 -8.90 -8.09
N ALA A 191 -15.58 -8.71 -6.89
CA ALA A 191 -15.78 -7.39 -6.32
C ALA A 191 -15.89 -7.44 -4.79
N ASP A 192 -15.85 -6.28 -4.15
CA ASP A 192 -16.17 -6.14 -2.72
C ASP A 192 -17.63 -6.48 -2.40
N THR A 193 -17.96 -6.54 -1.10
CA THR A 193 -19.32 -6.86 -0.63
C THR A 193 -20.34 -5.76 -0.93
N ILE A 194 -19.92 -4.55 -1.28
CA ILE A 194 -20.83 -3.46 -1.67
C ILE A 194 -21.27 -3.66 -3.12
N ARG A 195 -20.34 -4.10 -3.98
CA ARG A 195 -20.56 -4.35 -5.40
C ARG A 195 -21.14 -5.73 -5.69
N ILE A 196 -20.98 -6.69 -4.79
CA ILE A 196 -21.68 -7.98 -4.82
C ILE A 196 -22.24 -8.22 -3.41
N PRO A 197 -23.42 -7.66 -3.08
CA PRO A 197 -24.04 -7.83 -1.77
C PRO A 197 -24.40 -9.28 -1.46
N PRO A 198 -24.01 -9.84 -0.30
CA PRO A 198 -24.36 -11.21 0.10
C PRO A 198 -25.87 -11.47 0.08
N GLU A 199 -26.68 -10.52 0.54
CA GLU A 199 -28.15 -10.56 0.53
C GLU A 199 -28.75 -10.79 -0.85
N ASP A 200 -28.19 -10.16 -1.89
CA ASP A 200 -28.69 -10.19 -3.26
C ASP A 200 -28.07 -11.32 -4.11
N SER A 201 -27.30 -12.21 -3.48
CA SER A 201 -26.56 -13.28 -4.15
C SER A 201 -26.59 -14.62 -3.38
N LYS A 202 -27.66 -14.86 -2.60
CA LYS A 202 -27.86 -16.10 -1.82
C LYS A 202 -28.47 -17.25 -2.61
N ASP A 203 -29.14 -16.98 -3.73
CA ASP A 203 -29.81 -18.02 -4.50
C ASP A 203 -28.78 -18.89 -5.22
N GLU A 204 -28.57 -20.11 -4.71
CA GLU A 204 -27.59 -21.07 -5.24
C GLU A 204 -27.95 -21.61 -6.64
N ASN A 205 -29.19 -21.41 -7.11
CA ASN A 205 -29.58 -21.76 -8.48
C ASN A 205 -29.06 -20.72 -9.47
N LEU A 206 -29.06 -19.45 -9.07
CA LEU A 206 -28.64 -18.31 -9.90
C LEU A 206 -27.15 -18.00 -9.73
N PHE A 207 -26.60 -18.21 -8.54
CA PHE A 207 -25.25 -17.80 -8.18
C PHE A 207 -24.44 -18.94 -7.56
N LYS A 208 -23.17 -19.03 -7.93
CA LYS A 208 -22.23 -19.97 -7.31
C LYS A 208 -21.07 -19.19 -6.72
N LEU A 209 -21.00 -19.15 -5.39
CA LEU A 209 -19.88 -18.56 -4.69
C LEU A 209 -18.66 -19.47 -4.84
N ILE A 210 -17.62 -18.95 -5.49
CA ILE A 210 -16.35 -19.67 -5.67
C ILE A 210 -15.47 -19.47 -4.43
N LYS A 211 -15.36 -18.23 -3.95
CA LYS A 211 -14.55 -17.90 -2.78
C LYS A 211 -14.93 -16.55 -2.17
N GLU A 212 -14.86 -16.46 -0.85
CA GLU A 212 -14.76 -15.18 -0.13
C GLU A 212 -13.33 -14.99 0.36
N ILE A 213 -12.76 -13.84 0.05
CA ILE A 213 -11.44 -13.43 0.49
C ILE A 213 -11.64 -12.48 1.65
N LYS A 214 -10.98 -12.77 2.78
CA LYS A 214 -11.11 -11.99 4.01
C LYS A 214 -9.90 -11.13 4.23
N TYR A 215 -10.12 -9.93 4.75
CA TYR A 215 -9.07 -9.15 5.40
C TYR A 215 -8.54 -9.86 6.65
N LEU A 216 -7.39 -9.40 7.13
CA LEU A 216 -6.74 -9.98 8.30
C LEU A 216 -7.49 -9.71 9.62
N ASP A 217 -8.46 -8.79 9.61
CA ASP A 217 -9.42 -8.58 10.70
C ASP A 217 -10.62 -9.55 10.66
N GLY A 218 -10.76 -10.36 9.61
CA GLY A 218 -11.83 -11.33 9.41
C GLY A 218 -13.03 -10.82 8.60
N ASN A 219 -13.08 -9.53 8.27
CA ASN A 219 -14.12 -8.96 7.40
C ASN A 219 -13.91 -9.40 5.95
N THR A 220 -14.98 -9.55 5.16
CA THR A 220 -14.87 -9.93 3.76
C THR A 220 -14.35 -8.75 2.91
N ALA A 221 -13.24 -8.98 2.21
CA ALA A 221 -12.61 -8.04 1.30
C ALA A 221 -13.20 -8.13 -0.11
N PHE A 222 -13.28 -9.35 -0.65
CA PHE A 222 -13.76 -9.62 -1.99
C PHE A 222 -14.57 -10.91 -2.03
N ARG A 223 -15.50 -10.96 -2.98
CA ARG A 223 -16.30 -12.13 -3.31
C ARG A 223 -16.05 -12.48 -4.77
N ILE A 224 -15.82 -13.76 -5.02
CA ILE A 224 -15.68 -14.34 -6.35
C ILE A 224 -16.93 -15.18 -6.59
N LEU A 225 -17.79 -14.72 -7.49
CA LEU A 225 -19.13 -15.25 -7.69
C LEU A 225 -19.38 -15.50 -9.17
N GLU A 226 -19.84 -16.70 -9.51
CA GLU A 226 -20.31 -17.04 -10.84
C GLU A 226 -21.82 -16.80 -10.92
N VAL A 227 -22.28 -16.16 -11.99
CA VAL A 227 -23.69 -16.05 -12.36
C VAL A 227 -24.01 -17.17 -13.35
N ARG A 228 -24.92 -18.07 -12.98
CA ARG A 228 -25.32 -19.24 -13.78
C ARG A 228 -26.40 -18.86 -14.77
#